data_AF-D2SAJ9-F1
#
_entry.id   AF-D2SAJ9-F1
#
_cell.length_a   1.000
_cell.length_b   1.000
_cell.length_c   1.000
_cell.angle_alpha   90.00
_cell.angle_beta   90.00
_cell.angle_gamma   90.00
#
_symmetry.space_group_name_H-M   'P 1'
#
loop_
_entity.id
_entity.type
_entity.pdbx_description
1 polymer ?
#
loop_
_entity_poly.entity_id
_entity_poly.type
_entity_poly.pdbx_seq_one_letter_code
_entity_poly.pdbx_strand_id
1 'polypeptide(L)'
;MQLACVTTDLERAVSVFRDDQGVREFATFDSLQLPTVGSGQAAINWGLTYVGDLQLEIVQPVSGEVDVFRALLPERSDRFALRSHHIASQLDSTDEYDR
;
A
#
# COMPACT_ATOMS: atom_id res chain seq x y z
N MET A 1 10.30 -2.45 -10.18
CA MET A 1 9.99 -1.23 -9.41
C MET A 1 8.56 -1.32 -8.90
N GLN A 2 8.31 -0.80 -7.70
CA GLN A 2 6.99 -0.77 -7.07
C GLN A 2 6.61 0.67 -6.73
N LEU A 3 5.37 1.04 -7.03
CA LEU A 3 4.74 2.27 -6.56
C LEU A 3 3.69 1.90 -5.51
N ALA A 4 3.85 2.41 -4.30
CA ALA A 4 2.94 2.16 -3.19
C ALA A 4 2.10 3.38 -2.88
N CYS A 5 0.79 3.16 -2.74
CA CYS A 5 -0.19 4.12 -2.28
C CYS A 5 -0.80 3.66 -0.96
N VAL A 6 -1.22 4.62 -0.14
CA VAL A 6 -1.99 4.37 1.07
C VAL A 6 -3.40 4.97 0.91
N THR A 7 -4.41 4.27 1.43
CA THR A 7 -5.82 4.67 1.31
C THR A 7 -6.59 4.52 2.61
N THR A 8 -7.66 5.30 2.79
CA THR A 8 -8.65 5.07 3.86
C THR A 8 -9.62 3.94 3.54
N ASP A 9 -9.74 3.54 2.27
CA ASP A 9 -10.69 2.55 1.76
C ASP A 9 -10.07 1.81 0.57
N LEU A 10 -9.77 0.51 0.73
CA LEU A 10 -9.13 -0.31 -0.29
C LEU A 10 -10.06 -0.57 -1.48
N GLU A 11 -11.31 -0.94 -1.23
CA GLU A 11 -12.27 -1.25 -2.28
C GLU A 11 -12.45 -0.04 -3.20
N ARG A 12 -12.69 1.13 -2.60
CA ARG A 12 -12.83 2.36 -3.36
C ARG A 12 -11.56 2.75 -4.12
N ALA A 13 -10.38 2.55 -3.53
CA ALA A 13 -9.11 2.82 -4.22
C ALA A 13 -8.89 1.89 -5.42
N VAL A 14 -9.19 0.60 -5.28
CA VAL A 14 -9.12 -0.37 -6.39
C VAL A 14 -10.08 0.02 -7.51
N SER A 15 -11.30 0.46 -7.19
CA SER A 15 -12.25 0.95 -8.19
C SER A 15 -11.73 2.17 -8.95
N VAL A 16 -11.08 3.14 -8.29
CA VAL A 16 -10.46 4.29 -8.98
C VAL A 16 -9.44 3.83 -10.03
N PHE A 17 -8.57 2.87 -9.71
CA PHE A 17 -7.59 2.38 -10.69
C PHE A 17 -8.22 1.51 -11.81
N ARG A 18 -9.26 0.74 -11.49
CA ARG A 18 -10.00 -0.05 -12.49
C ARG A 18 -10.72 0.85 -13.48
N ASP A 19 -11.49 1.80 -12.97
CA ASP A 19 -12.45 2.57 -13.75
C ASP A 19 -11.77 3.72 -14.50
N ASP A 20 -10.87 4.45 -13.84
CA ASP A 20 -10.26 5.64 -14.43
C ASP A 20 -8.98 5.32 -15.22
N GLN A 21 -8.26 4.26 -14.85
CA GLN A 21 -6.94 3.92 -15.40
C GLN A 21 -6.92 2.58 -16.17
N GLY A 22 -8.02 1.84 -16.20
CA GLY A 22 -8.15 0.60 -16.96
C GLY A 22 -7.34 -0.58 -16.40
N VAL A 23 -6.92 -0.52 -15.13
CA VAL A 23 -6.16 -1.60 -14.48
C VAL A 23 -7.08 -2.76 -14.15
N ARG A 24 -6.97 -3.87 -14.87
CA ARG A 24 -8.04 -4.90 -14.88
C ARG A 24 -8.08 -5.78 -13.63
N GLU A 25 -6.93 -6.27 -13.17
CA GLU A 25 -6.87 -7.30 -12.14
C GLU A 25 -6.14 -6.77 -10.91
N PHE A 26 -6.72 -7.03 -9.73
CA PHE A 26 -6.07 -6.78 -8.44
C PHE A 26 -6.21 -8.04 -7.60
N ALA A 27 -5.11 -8.48 -7.00
CA ALA A 27 -5.17 -9.39 -5.88
C ALA A 27 -5.42 -8.56 -4.61
N THR A 28 -6.50 -8.85 -3.89
CA THR A 28 -6.86 -8.15 -2.66
C THR A 28 -6.85 -9.11 -1.47
N PHE A 29 -6.35 -8.64 -0.34
CA PHE A 29 -6.24 -9.37 0.91
C PHE A 29 -6.77 -8.50 2.05
N ASP A 30 -7.63 -9.07 2.89
CA ASP A 30 -8.21 -8.36 4.02
C ASP A 30 -7.58 -8.80 5.34
N SER A 31 -7.37 -7.85 6.25
CA SER A 31 -6.90 -8.09 7.62
C SER A 31 -5.59 -8.88 7.73
N LEU A 32 -4.68 -8.67 6.77
CA LEU A 32 -3.35 -9.27 6.79
C LEU A 32 -2.58 -8.79 8.01
N GLN A 33 -2.05 -9.72 8.80
CA GLN A 33 -1.21 -9.43 9.96
C GLN A 33 0.25 -9.38 9.53
N LEU A 34 0.93 -8.28 9.88
CA LEU A 34 2.32 -8.03 9.58
C LEU A 34 3.10 -7.81 10.88
N PRO A 35 4.24 -8.51 11.08
CA PRO A 35 5.15 -8.17 12.16
C PRO A 35 5.78 -6.81 11.89
N THR A 36 5.84 -5.97 12.92
CA THR A 36 6.56 -4.69 12.90
C THR A 36 7.89 -4.83 13.65
N VAL A 37 8.69 -3.76 13.67
CA VAL A 37 9.98 -3.76 14.36
C VAL A 37 9.79 -4.10 15.85
N GLY A 38 10.56 -5.06 16.35
CA GLY A 38 10.41 -5.56 17.72
C GLY A 38 9.36 -6.67 17.80
N SER A 39 8.36 -6.52 18.68
CA SER A 39 7.30 -7.51 18.92
C SER A 39 5.90 -6.99 18.56
N GLY A 40 5.81 -5.86 17.86
CA GLY A 40 4.54 -5.28 17.45
C GLY A 40 3.88 -6.03 16.29
N GLN A 41 2.63 -5.67 16.00
CA GLN A 41 1.85 -6.18 14.89
C GLN A 41 1.04 -5.05 14.26
N ALA A 42 0.90 -5.11 12.94
CA ALA A 42 0.00 -4.26 12.17
C ALA A 42 -1.00 -5.13 11.42
N ALA A 43 -2.24 -4.65 11.33
CA ALA A 43 -3.26 -5.22 10.45
C ALA A 43 -3.52 -4.25 9.29
N ILE A 44 -3.47 -4.76 8.06
CA ILE A 44 -3.75 -3.99 6.85
C ILE A 44 -4.72 -4.73 5.93
N ASN A 45 -5.45 -4.00 5.09
CA ASN A 45 -5.94 -4.55 3.83
C ASN A 45 -4.96 -4.16 2.72
N TRP A 46 -4.79 -5.05 1.75
CA TRP A 46 -3.73 -4.94 0.76
C TRP A 46 -4.24 -5.26 -0.63
N GLY A 47 -3.93 -4.40 -1.59
CA GLY A 47 -4.20 -4.60 -3.01
C GLY A 47 -2.91 -4.56 -3.82
N LEU A 48 -2.72 -5.54 -4.69
CA LEU A 48 -1.55 -5.65 -5.56
C LEU A 48 -1.96 -5.91 -7.01
N THR A 49 -1.23 -5.30 -7.92
CA THR A 49 -1.34 -5.56 -9.36
C THR A 49 -0.06 -5.20 -10.09
N TYR A 50 0.03 -5.62 -11.35
CA TYR A 50 1.06 -5.18 -12.28
C TYR A 50 0.43 -4.40 -13.43
N VAL A 51 1.05 -3.26 -13.75
CA VAL A 51 0.76 -2.47 -14.96
C VAL A 51 2.04 -2.44 -15.78
N GLY A 52 2.15 -3.37 -16.75
CA GLY A 52 3.43 -3.67 -17.38
C GLY A 52 4.43 -4.15 -16.34
N ASP A 53 5.61 -3.52 -16.29
CA ASP A 53 6.69 -3.88 -15.37
C ASP A 53 6.64 -3.12 -14.02
N LEU A 54 5.61 -2.28 -13.83
CA LEU A 54 5.38 -1.56 -12.58
C LEU A 54 4.44 -2.35 -11.68
N GLN A 55 4.89 -2.72 -10.49
CA GLN A 55 4.00 -3.22 -9.45
C GLN A 55 3.30 -2.04 -8.77
N LEU A 56 1.98 -2.03 -8.77
CA LEU A 56 1.17 -1.07 -8.02
C LEU A 56 0.68 -1.74 -6.73
N GLU A 57 1.00 -1.13 -5.61
CA GLU A 57 0.59 -1.53 -4.27
C GLU A 57 -0.37 -0.50 -3.67
N ILE A 58 -1.44 -0.97 -3.04
CA ILE A 58 -2.39 -0.15 -2.29
C ILE A 58 -2.55 -0.74 -0.90
N VAL A 59 -2.25 0.05 0.13
CA VAL A 59 -2.35 -0.35 1.54
C VAL A 59 -3.44 0.45 2.24
N GLN A 60 -4.35 -0.24 2.93
CA GLN A 60 -5.29 0.38 3.87
C GLN A 60 -4.90 -0.02 5.30
N PRO A 61 -4.49 0.92 6.17
CA PRO A 61 -4.21 0.62 7.57
C PRO A 61 -5.50 0.30 8.34
N VAL A 62 -5.54 -0.83 9.05
CA VAL A 62 -6.71 -1.27 9.83
C VAL A 62 -6.49 -1.02 11.32
N SER A 63 -5.52 -1.71 11.93
CA SER A 63 -5.27 -1.64 13.38
C SER A 63 -3.82 -1.99 13.74
N GLY A 64 -3.46 -1.81 15.01
CA GLY A 64 -2.09 -2.04 15.50
C GLY A 64 -1.13 -0.91 15.12
N GLU A 65 0.13 -1.25 14.90
CA GLU A 65 1.22 -0.31 14.63
C GLU A 65 1.25 0.15 13.17
N VAL A 66 0.24 0.93 12.78
CA VAL A 66 0.03 1.39 11.39
C VAL A 66 0.32 2.87 11.17
N ASP A 67 1.04 3.50 12.10
CA ASP A 67 1.27 4.96 12.09
C ASP A 67 2.06 5.41 10.86
N VAL A 68 2.98 4.57 10.36
CA VAL A 68 3.73 4.84 9.12
C VAL A 68 2.83 5.03 7.90
N PHE A 69 1.68 4.35 7.87
CA PHE A 69 0.66 4.49 6.82
C PHE A 69 -0.28 5.65 7.13
N ARG A 70 -0.74 5.76 8.39
CA ARG A 70 -1.70 6.77 8.83
C ARG A 70 -1.17 8.20 8.75
N ALA A 71 0.15 8.41 8.89
CA ALA A 71 0.77 9.72 8.85
C ALA A 71 0.48 10.51 7.54
N LEU A 72 0.16 9.80 6.45
CA LEU A 72 -0.17 10.41 5.16
C LEU A 72 -1.68 10.54 4.91
N LEU A 73 -2.51 9.97 5.79
CA LEU A 73 -3.96 10.01 5.67
C LEU A 73 -4.54 11.13 6.56
N PRO A 74 -5.73 11.65 6.23
CA PRO A 74 -6.43 12.57 7.12
C PRO A 74 -6.69 11.93 8.49
N GLU A 75 -6.51 12.68 9.57
CA GLU A 75 -6.78 12.22 10.95
C GLU A 75 -8.23 11.74 11.15
N ARG A 76 -9.16 12.29 10.35
CA ARG A 76 -10.56 11.86 10.32
C ARG A 76 -10.83 11.06 9.05
N SER A 77 -11.26 9.81 9.22
CA SER A 77 -11.54 8.87 8.14
C SER A 77 -12.93 9.05 7.50
N ASP A 78 -13.59 10.20 7.69
CA ASP A 78 -14.91 10.47 7.11
C ASP A 78 -14.86 10.75 5.60
N ARG A 79 -13.65 10.90 5.04
CA ARG A 79 -13.44 11.11 3.61
C ARG A 79 -12.52 10.06 3.03
N PHE A 80 -12.82 9.69 1.80
CA PHE A 80 -11.92 8.91 0.97
C PHE A 80 -10.62 9.69 0.72
N ALA A 81 -9.50 9.05 0.97
CA ALA A 81 -8.18 9.56 0.64
C ALA A 81 -7.35 8.43 0.03
N LEU A 82 -6.64 8.75 -1.04
CA LEU A 82 -5.63 7.92 -1.68
C LEU A 82 -4.39 8.80 -1.87
N ARG A 83 -3.23 8.36 -1.38
CA ARG A 83 -1.99 9.13 -1.35
C ARG A 83 -0.80 8.27 -1.75
N SER A 84 0.15 8.84 -2.47
CA SER A 84 1.45 8.21 -2.70
C SER A 84 2.15 8.00 -1.36
N HIS A 85 2.70 6.82 -1.13
CA HIS A 85 3.38 6.45 0.10
C HIS A 85 4.88 6.28 -0.11
N HIS A 86 5.29 5.40 -1.02
CA HIS A 86 6.70 5.20 -1.36
C HIS A 86 6.89 4.64 -2.76
N ILE A 87 8.14 4.66 -3.22
CA ILE A 87 8.62 3.90 -4.37
C ILE A 87 9.66 2.92 -3.84
N ALA A 88 9.60 1.68 -4.30
CA ALA A 88 10.58 0.66 -3.94
C ALA A 88 11.21 0.05 -5.19
N SER A 89 12.48 -0.30 -5.08
CA SER A 89 13.17 -1.16 -6.03
C SER A 89 13.77 -2.33 -5.27
N GLN A 90 13.67 -3.52 -5.86
CA GLN A 90 14.46 -4.64 -5.41
C GLN A 90 15.92 -4.35 -5.76
N LEU A 91 16.81 -4.59 -4.80
CA LEU A 91 18.25 -4.58 -4.99
C LEU A 91 18.75 -6.01 -4.95
N ASP A 92 19.78 -6.33 -5.73
CA ASP A 92 20.39 -7.65 -5.77
C ASP A 92 21.31 -7.89 -4.57
N SER A 93 21.82 -6.82 -3.97
CA SER A 93 22.74 -6.87 -2.83
C SER A 93 22.71 -5.58 -2.00
N THR A 94 23.26 -5.65 -0.78
CA THR A 94 23.47 -4.45 0.06
C THR A 94 24.50 -3.50 -0.53
N ASP A 95 25.53 -4.02 -1.22
CA ASP A 95 26.56 -3.19 -1.87
C ASP A 95 26.00 -2.28 -2.96
N GLU A 96 24.85 -2.65 -3.54
CA GLU A 96 24.13 -1.81 -4.51
C GLU A 96 23.50 -0.57 -3.84
N TYR A 97 23.10 -0.68 -2.57
CA TYR A 97 22.48 0.41 -1.83
C TYR A 97 23.48 1.53 -1.47
N ASP A 98 24.73 1.17 -1.21
CA ASP A 98 25.77 2.09 -0.73
C ASP A 98 26.47 2.88 -1.86
N ARG A 99 26.03 2.71 -3.12
CA ARG A 99 26.59 3.40 -4.31
C ARG A 99 25.90 4.72 -4.60
#